data_AF-A0A5A7XQQ9-F1
#
_entry.id   AF-A0A5A7XQQ9-F1
#
_cell.length_a   1.000
_cell.length_b   1.000
_cell.length_c   1.000
_cell.angle_alpha   90.00
_cell.angle_beta   90.00
_cell.angle_gamma   90.00
#
_symmetry.space_group_name_H-M   'P 1'
#
loop_
_entity.id
_entity.type
_entity.pdbx_description
1 polymer ?
#
loop_
_entity_poly.entity_id
_entity_poly.type
_entity_poly.pdbx_seq_one_letter_code
_entity_poly.pdbx_strand_id
1 'polypeptide(L)'
;MTGLAIVSFLLGAVSLFFAVKPKLAFYLDEGWKFKDTPAPSDAYLGVNLIGCLAGAAVFIVMGVVLLSQRSTFAAEDAAFAAADRCREELLPRFDDTVEWAGTRLANPDEVRRLASELGVEVTVADDVDLAEGRPRGDLVRILDPHRPGADKLAFRYLGAFHDQYWAGPNSCESYTSGLES
;
A
#
# COMPACT_ATOMS: atom_id res chain seq x y z
N MET A 1 -5.38 5.78 8.19
CA MET A 1 -6.51 6.43 7.48
C MET A 1 -7.81 6.47 8.27
N THR A 2 -8.27 5.37 8.87
CA THR A 2 -9.51 5.36 9.69
C THR A 2 -9.45 6.36 10.86
N GLY A 3 -8.31 6.50 11.52
CA GLY A 3 -8.12 7.51 12.58
C GLY A 3 -8.33 8.94 12.08
N LEU A 4 -7.82 9.28 10.89
CA LEU A 4 -7.99 10.61 10.31
C LEU A 4 -9.45 10.87 9.94
N ALA A 5 -10.15 9.89 9.37
CA ALA A 5 -11.58 9.99 9.09
C ALA A 5 -12.40 10.23 10.37
N ILE A 6 -12.08 9.51 11.46
CA ILE A 6 -12.71 9.72 12.77
C ILE A 6 -12.48 11.14 13.26
N VAL A 7 -11.23 11.64 13.19
CA VAL A 7 -10.91 13.01 13.57
C VAL A 7 -11.69 14.02 12.70
N SER A 8 -11.82 13.79 11.40
CA SER A 8 -12.63 14.64 10.52
C SER A 8 -14.09 14.68 10.98
N PHE A 9 -14.71 13.54 11.30
CA PHE A 9 -16.08 13.53 11.81
C PHE A 9 -16.23 14.22 13.16
N LEU A 10 -15.25 14.07 14.07
CA LEU A 10 -15.25 14.77 15.34
C LEU A 10 -15.18 16.30 15.14
N LEU A 11 -14.30 16.77 14.26
CA LEU A 11 -14.21 18.19 13.92
C LEU A 11 -15.52 18.69 13.30
N GLY A 12 -16.13 17.92 12.39
CA GLY A 12 -17.44 18.25 11.81
C GLY A 12 -18.54 18.34 12.86
N ALA A 13 -18.59 17.41 13.81
CA ALA A 13 -19.55 17.42 14.92
C ALA A 13 -19.34 18.61 15.86
N VAL A 14 -18.08 18.96 16.15
CA VAL A 14 -17.73 20.17 16.94
C VAL A 14 -18.17 21.44 16.21
N SER A 15 -17.95 21.53 14.89
CA SER A 15 -18.42 22.65 14.08
C SER A 15 -19.96 22.75 14.07
N LEU A 16 -20.69 21.64 13.98
CA LEU A 16 -22.16 21.64 14.11
C LEU A 16 -22.61 22.06 15.51
N PHE A 17 -21.93 21.62 16.56
CA PHE A 17 -22.22 22.06 17.92
C PHE A 17 -22.08 23.58 18.06
N PHE A 18 -21.01 24.15 17.49
CA PHE A 18 -20.80 25.60 17.46
C PHE A 18 -21.80 26.35 16.57
N ALA A 19 -22.28 25.74 15.49
CA ALA A 19 -23.40 26.28 14.71
C ALA A 19 -24.68 26.41 15.56
N VAL A 20 -24.99 25.42 16.40
CA VAL A 20 -26.17 25.46 17.29
C VAL A 20 -25.94 26.35 18.52
N LYS A 21 -24.68 26.58 18.90
CA LYS A 21 -24.27 27.41 20.04
C LYS A 21 -23.31 28.53 19.61
N PRO A 22 -23.74 29.48 18.75
CA PRO A 22 -22.83 30.45 18.14
C PRO A 22 -22.24 31.44 19.16
N LYS A 23 -22.92 31.66 20.29
CA LYS A 23 -22.39 32.45 21.42
C LYS A 23 -21.18 31.79 22.08
N LEU A 24 -21.16 30.45 22.21
CA LEU A 24 -20.02 29.72 22.78
C LEU A 24 -18.79 29.78 21.87
N ALA A 25 -19.00 29.65 20.56
CA ALA A 25 -17.94 29.80 19.58
C ALA A 25 -17.31 31.20 19.63
N PHE A 26 -18.15 32.25 19.74
CA PHE A 26 -17.68 33.62 19.93
C PHE A 26 -16.80 33.79 21.19
N TYR A 27 -17.23 33.25 22.34
CA TYR A 27 -16.43 33.34 23.55
C TYR A 27 -15.14 32.52 23.51
N LEU A 28 -15.08 31.45 22.70
CA LEU A 28 -13.84 30.70 22.47
C LEU A 28 -12.84 31.47 21.60
N ASP A 29 -13.30 32.06 20.49
CA ASP A 29 -12.41 32.78 19.56
C ASP A 29 -12.02 34.18 20.08
N GLU A 30 -12.97 34.88 20.71
CA GLU A 30 -12.83 36.30 21.06
C GLU A 30 -13.06 36.61 22.54
N GLY A 31 -13.44 35.63 23.37
CA GLY A 31 -13.70 35.86 24.79
C GLY A 31 -12.49 36.36 25.58
N TRP A 32 -11.26 36.14 25.07
CA TRP A 32 -10.05 36.73 25.66
C TRP A 32 -9.94 38.25 25.43
N LYS A 33 -10.57 38.79 24.38
CA LYS A 33 -10.52 40.22 24.02
C LYS A 33 -11.54 41.05 24.78
N PHE A 34 -12.63 40.45 25.24
CA PHE A 34 -13.74 41.13 25.90
C PHE A 34 -13.93 40.55 27.29
N LYS A 35 -13.06 40.93 28.24
CA LYS A 35 -13.15 40.50 29.63
C LYS A 35 -14.41 41.01 30.33
N ASP A 36 -14.96 42.16 29.93
CA ASP A 36 -16.08 42.83 30.61
C ASP A 36 -17.06 43.53 29.63
N THR A 37 -17.93 42.77 28.95
CA THR A 37 -19.03 43.18 28.00
C THR A 37 -18.60 43.67 26.59
N PRO A 38 -19.44 43.62 25.51
CA PRO A 38 -20.89 43.34 25.36
C PRO A 38 -21.21 42.01 24.65
N ALA A 39 -22.50 41.64 24.61
CA ALA A 39 -22.96 40.47 23.86
C ALA A 39 -22.65 40.61 22.35
N PRO A 40 -22.31 39.51 21.64
CA PRO A 40 -21.98 39.55 20.21
C PRO A 40 -23.13 40.09 19.37
N SER A 41 -22.81 40.83 18.29
CA SER A 41 -23.81 41.36 17.36
C SER A 41 -24.44 40.24 16.52
N ASP A 42 -25.71 40.40 16.16
CA ASP A 42 -26.45 39.38 15.40
C ASP A 42 -25.82 39.08 14.04
N ALA A 43 -25.22 40.09 13.39
CA ALA A 43 -24.49 39.90 12.14
C ALA A 43 -23.25 39.01 12.32
N TYR A 44 -22.51 39.16 13.43
CA TYR A 44 -21.35 38.33 13.71
C TYR A 44 -21.76 36.89 14.04
N LEU A 45 -22.85 36.70 14.79
CA LEU A 45 -23.42 35.38 15.05
C LEU A 45 -23.85 34.69 13.75
N GLY A 46 -24.42 35.44 12.79
CA GLY A 46 -24.79 34.93 11.47
C GLY A 46 -23.58 34.49 10.63
N VAL A 47 -22.51 35.29 10.58
CA VAL A 47 -21.27 34.95 9.87
C VAL A 47 -20.61 33.72 10.49
N ASN A 48 -20.53 33.67 11.82
CA ASN A 48 -19.96 32.53 12.54
C ASN A 48 -20.78 31.25 12.31
N LEU A 49 -22.11 31.34 12.31
CA LEU A 49 -22.99 30.23 11.97
C LEU A 49 -22.70 29.67 10.57
N ILE A 50 -22.61 30.54 9.56
CA ILE A 50 -22.30 30.15 8.17
C ILE A 50 -20.91 29.48 8.10
N GLY A 51 -19.91 30.06 8.77
CA GLY A 51 -18.56 29.50 8.83
C GLY A 51 -18.54 28.12 9.48
N CYS A 52 -19.26 27.93 10.59
CA CYS A 52 -19.39 26.64 11.26
C CYS A 52 -20.08 25.59 10.39
N LEU A 53 -21.15 25.95 9.67
CA LEU A 53 -21.84 25.04 8.75
C LEU A 53 -20.97 24.66 7.55
N ALA A 54 -20.24 25.62 6.98
CA ALA A 54 -19.29 25.36 5.89
C ALA A 54 -18.14 24.44 6.37
N GLY A 55 -17.56 24.70 7.55
CA GLY A 55 -16.55 23.85 8.16
C GLY A 55 -17.06 22.43 8.41
N ALA A 56 -18.26 22.30 8.98
CA ALA A 56 -18.91 21.01 9.18
C ALA A 56 -19.07 20.23 7.87
N ALA A 57 -19.56 20.88 6.81
CA ALA A 57 -19.73 20.25 5.50
C ALA A 57 -18.39 19.74 4.95
N VAL A 58 -17.33 20.56 5.00
CA VAL A 58 -15.98 20.17 4.54
C VAL A 58 -15.46 18.95 5.31
N PHE A 59 -15.54 18.97 6.63
CA PHE A 59 -15.02 17.89 7.46
C PHE A 59 -15.80 16.58 7.29
N ILE A 60 -17.12 16.65 7.13
CA ILE A 60 -17.96 15.49 6.88
C ILE A 60 -17.65 14.89 5.50
N VAL A 61 -17.57 15.72 4.45
CA VAL A 61 -17.23 15.27 3.09
C VAL A 61 -15.84 14.64 3.08
N MET A 62 -14.85 15.27 3.72
CA MET A 62 -13.50 14.71 3.83
C MET A 62 -13.51 13.36 4.55
N GLY A 63 -14.23 13.22 5.66
CA GLY A 63 -14.37 11.95 6.38
C GLY A 63 -14.96 10.84 5.50
N VAL A 64 -15.97 11.17 4.70
CA VAL A 64 -16.58 10.22 3.73
C VAL A 64 -15.59 9.82 2.64
N VAL A 65 -14.85 10.77 2.06
CA VAL A 65 -13.83 10.48 1.02
C VAL A 65 -12.71 9.60 1.58
N LEU A 66 -12.23 9.88 2.80
CA LEU A 66 -11.20 9.06 3.43
C LEU A 66 -11.69 7.63 3.72
N LEU A 67 -12.96 7.46 4.05
CA LEU A 67 -13.55 6.13 4.22
C LEU A 67 -13.77 5.41 2.89
N SER A 68 -14.17 6.10 1.83
CA SER A 68 -14.39 5.50 0.51
C SER A 68 -13.09 5.00 -0.11
N GLN A 69 -11.96 5.64 0.19
CA GLN A 69 -10.62 5.23 -0.27
C GLN A 69 -9.93 4.24 0.68
N ARG A 70 -10.59 3.74 1.73
CA ARG A 70 -9.94 2.85 2.70
C ARG A 70 -9.37 1.58 2.05
N SER A 71 -10.08 1.00 1.09
CA SER A 71 -9.65 -0.21 0.39
C SER A 71 -8.44 0.02 -0.51
N THR A 72 -8.35 1.17 -1.18
CA THR A 72 -7.23 1.49 -2.06
C THR A 72 -5.95 1.66 -1.26
N PHE A 73 -5.99 2.43 -0.17
CA PHE A 73 -4.83 2.60 0.71
C PHE A 73 -4.40 1.28 1.38
N ALA A 74 -5.35 0.47 1.84
CA ALA A 74 -5.03 -0.82 2.42
C ALA A 74 -4.38 -1.76 1.38
N ALA A 75 -4.80 -1.69 0.12
CA ALA A 75 -4.20 -2.46 -0.96
C ALA A 75 -2.80 -1.94 -1.32
N GLU A 76 -2.58 -0.62 -1.32
CA GLU A 76 -1.26 0.00 -1.48
C GLU A 76 -0.30 -0.40 -0.35
N ASP A 77 -0.73 -0.28 0.91
CA ASP A 77 0.07 -0.69 2.08
C ASP A 77 0.47 -2.16 2.00
N ALA A 78 -0.46 -3.04 1.60
CA ALA A 78 -0.18 -4.46 1.39
C ALA A 78 0.78 -4.70 0.22
N ALA A 79 0.67 -3.92 -0.87
CA ALA A 79 1.59 -3.99 -2.01
C ALA A 79 3.01 -3.59 -1.62
N PHE A 80 3.17 -2.51 -0.83
CA PHE A 80 4.47 -2.10 -0.31
C PHE A 80 5.07 -3.15 0.63
N ALA A 81 4.28 -3.66 1.57
CA ALA A 81 4.75 -4.71 2.49
C ALA A 81 5.20 -5.98 1.74
N ALA A 82 4.47 -6.42 0.71
CA ALA A 82 4.87 -7.55 -0.12
C ALA A 82 6.13 -7.25 -0.95
N ALA A 83 6.27 -6.02 -1.46
CA ALA A 83 7.47 -5.60 -2.19
C ALA A 83 8.72 -5.56 -1.31
N ASP A 84 8.61 -5.03 -0.09
CA ASP A 84 9.70 -4.96 0.88
C ASP A 84 10.13 -6.37 1.30
N ARG A 85 9.16 -7.22 1.64
CA ARG A 85 9.41 -8.64 1.92
C ARG A 85 10.16 -9.32 0.76
N CYS A 86 9.74 -9.06 -0.47
CA CYS A 86 10.41 -9.64 -1.62
C CYS A 86 11.87 -9.20 -1.75
N ARG A 87 12.17 -7.91 -1.58
CA ARG A 87 13.54 -7.38 -1.71
C ARG A 87 14.44 -7.76 -0.55
N GLU A 88 13.91 -7.74 0.66
CA GLU A 88 14.71 -7.88 1.87
C GLU A 88 14.86 -9.34 2.33
N GLU A 89 13.86 -10.18 2.07
CA GLU A 89 13.82 -11.56 2.57
C GLU A 89 13.91 -12.58 1.43
N LEU A 90 13.02 -12.51 0.44
CA LEU A 90 12.89 -13.58 -0.55
C LEU A 90 14.04 -13.58 -1.55
N LEU A 91 14.23 -12.47 -2.28
CA LEU A 91 15.17 -12.40 -3.39
C LEU A 91 16.60 -12.75 -2.97
N PRO A 92 17.17 -12.18 -1.88
CA PRO A 92 18.56 -12.50 -1.49
C PRO A 92 18.74 -13.98 -1.14
N ARG A 93 17.78 -14.58 -0.41
CA ARG A 93 17.89 -15.98 0.01
C ARG A 93 17.78 -16.95 -1.16
N PHE A 94 16.93 -16.67 -2.14
CA PHE A 94 16.86 -17.47 -3.36
C PHE A 94 18.09 -17.24 -4.25
N ASP A 95 18.66 -16.03 -4.31
CA ASP A 95 19.87 -15.74 -5.07
C ASP A 95 21.08 -16.54 -4.53
N ASP A 96 21.18 -16.64 -3.20
CA ASP A 96 22.21 -17.45 -2.53
C ASP A 96 21.99 -18.96 -2.66
N THR A 97 20.76 -19.41 -2.95
CA THR A 97 20.38 -20.83 -2.96
C THR A 97 20.31 -21.42 -4.35
N VAL A 98 19.91 -20.67 -5.38
CA VAL A 98 19.68 -21.23 -6.71
C VAL A 98 21.01 -21.55 -7.40
N GLU A 99 21.23 -22.83 -7.69
CA GLU A 99 22.42 -23.29 -8.42
C GLU A 99 22.06 -23.83 -9.80
N TRP A 100 22.90 -23.53 -10.79
CA TRP A 100 22.68 -23.91 -12.19
C TRP A 100 23.72 -24.93 -12.67
N ALA A 101 23.26 -25.94 -13.41
CA ALA A 101 24.07 -26.88 -14.16
C ALA A 101 23.85 -26.63 -15.66
N GLY A 102 24.53 -25.62 -16.21
CA GLY A 102 24.21 -25.11 -17.54
C GLY A 102 22.87 -24.39 -17.53
N THR A 103 21.92 -24.80 -18.37
CA THR A 103 20.57 -24.22 -18.43
C THR A 103 19.56 -24.91 -17.51
N ARG A 104 19.99 -25.90 -16.72
CA ARG A 104 19.14 -26.71 -15.84
C ARG A 104 19.37 -26.36 -14.37
N LEU A 105 18.32 -26.43 -13.57
CA LEU A 105 18.41 -26.21 -12.13
C LEU A 105 19.16 -27.39 -11.47
N ALA A 106 20.26 -27.12 -10.79
CA ALA A 106 21.12 -28.15 -10.22
C ALA A 106 20.60 -28.68 -8.88
N ASN A 107 19.93 -27.85 -8.08
CA ASN A 107 19.50 -28.16 -6.71
C ASN A 107 17.99 -27.91 -6.46
N PRO A 108 17.09 -28.56 -7.22
CA PRO A 108 15.63 -28.33 -7.13
C PRO A 108 15.05 -28.59 -5.74
N ASP A 109 15.57 -29.58 -5.01
CA ASP A 109 15.03 -29.94 -3.69
C ASP A 109 15.39 -28.91 -2.62
N GLU A 110 16.54 -28.26 -2.72
CA GLU A 110 16.93 -27.17 -1.81
C GLU A 110 16.09 -25.92 -2.04
N VAL A 111 15.83 -25.58 -3.30
CA VAL A 111 14.94 -24.49 -3.69
C VAL A 111 13.52 -24.74 -3.17
N ARG A 112 12.99 -25.96 -3.31
CA ARG A 112 11.66 -26.33 -2.76
C ARG A 112 11.63 -26.28 -1.24
N ARG A 113 12.70 -26.70 -0.56
CA ARG A 113 12.81 -26.61 0.90
C ARG A 113 12.79 -25.16 1.35
N LEU A 114 13.56 -24.28 0.71
CA LEU A 114 13.56 -22.85 1.00
C LEU A 114 12.18 -22.23 0.77
N ALA A 115 11.50 -22.62 -0.31
CA ALA A 115 10.14 -22.16 -0.59
C ALA A 115 9.17 -22.51 0.55
N SER A 116 9.23 -23.75 1.04
CA SER A 116 8.42 -24.18 2.18
C SER A 116 8.77 -23.44 3.47
N GLU A 117 10.04 -23.13 3.71
CA GLU A 117 10.49 -22.36 4.88
C GLU A 117 9.94 -20.92 4.85
N LEU A 118 10.02 -20.29 3.68
CA LEU A 118 9.56 -18.92 3.44
C LEU A 118 8.05 -18.83 3.16
N GLY A 119 7.32 -19.95 3.17
CA GLY A 119 5.88 -19.98 2.89
C GLY A 119 5.50 -19.44 1.51
N VAL A 120 6.36 -19.64 0.51
CA VAL A 120 6.12 -19.28 -0.89
C VAL A 120 5.97 -20.53 -1.74
N GLU A 121 5.29 -20.43 -2.87
CA GLU A 121 5.16 -21.52 -3.83
C GLU A 121 6.25 -21.39 -4.89
N VAL A 122 6.82 -22.52 -5.32
CA VAL A 122 7.79 -22.56 -6.41
C VAL A 122 7.31 -23.50 -7.49
N THR A 123 7.26 -23.00 -8.72
CA THR A 123 7.03 -23.81 -9.91
C THR A 123 8.29 -23.84 -10.75
N VAL A 124 8.75 -25.04 -11.10
CA VAL A 124 9.84 -25.24 -12.06
C VAL A 124 9.22 -25.75 -13.36
N ALA A 125 9.40 -24.99 -14.44
CA ALA A 125 9.01 -25.41 -15.77
C ALA A 125 10.26 -25.80 -16.55
N ASP A 126 10.30 -27.04 -17.02
CA ASP A 126 11.44 -27.60 -17.73
C ASP A 126 11.35 -27.29 -19.23
N ASP A 127 12.53 -27.15 -19.87
CA ASP A 127 12.65 -27.11 -21.33
C ASP A 127 11.89 -25.95 -22.00
N VAL A 128 11.89 -24.78 -21.37
CA VAL A 128 11.21 -23.59 -21.89
C VAL A 128 12.04 -22.97 -23.02
N ASP A 129 11.40 -22.62 -24.15
CA ASP A 129 12.03 -21.89 -25.24
C ASP A 129 12.35 -20.45 -24.79
N LEU A 130 13.64 -20.17 -24.60
CA LEU A 130 14.11 -18.93 -23.96
C LEU A 130 14.19 -17.73 -24.91
N ALA A 131 14.23 -18.00 -26.22
CA ALA A 131 14.11 -17.10 -27.37
C ALA A 131 14.60 -17.86 -28.61
N GLU A 132 14.24 -17.39 -29.80
CA GLU A 132 14.74 -17.95 -31.06
C GLU A 132 16.29 -17.94 -31.09
N GLY A 133 16.89 -19.14 -31.21
CA GLY A 133 18.34 -19.31 -31.20
C GLY A 133 19.00 -19.50 -29.83
N ARG A 134 18.25 -19.56 -28.72
CA ARG A 134 18.79 -19.93 -27.40
C ARG A 134 18.51 -21.40 -27.05
N PRO A 135 19.43 -22.08 -26.33
CA PRO A 135 19.16 -23.40 -25.79
C PRO A 135 18.02 -23.34 -24.78
N ARG A 136 17.19 -24.39 -24.76
CA ARG A 136 16.12 -24.53 -23.79
C ARG A 136 16.69 -24.69 -22.38
N GLY A 137 15.96 -24.16 -21.41
CA GLY A 137 16.37 -24.18 -20.01
C GLY A 137 15.19 -24.26 -19.06
N ASP A 138 15.51 -24.41 -17.78
CA ASP A 138 14.50 -24.41 -16.73
C ASP A 138 14.13 -22.97 -16.35
N LEU A 139 12.85 -22.77 -16.09
CA LEU A 139 12.29 -21.53 -15.58
C LEU A 139 11.79 -21.79 -14.16
N VAL A 140 12.37 -21.12 -13.18
CA VAL A 140 11.95 -21.19 -11.78
C VAL A 140 11.11 -19.95 -11.47
N ARG A 141 9.85 -20.13 -11.07
CA ARG A 141 8.96 -19.03 -10.68
C ARG A 141 8.66 -19.13 -9.19
N ILE A 142 8.80 -18.02 -8.49
CA ILE A 142 8.51 -17.89 -7.07
C ILE A 142 7.21 -17.12 -6.95
N LEU A 143 6.21 -17.70 -6.29
CA LEU A 143 4.91 -17.11 -6.08
C LEU A 143 4.71 -16.81 -4.59
N ASP A 144 4.49 -15.53 -4.25
CA ASP A 144 4.21 -15.11 -2.89
C ASP A 144 2.70 -14.97 -2.67
N PRO A 145 2.08 -15.79 -1.80
CA PRO A 145 0.65 -15.69 -1.51
C PRO A 145 0.24 -14.33 -0.91
N HIS A 146 1.18 -13.62 -0.25
CA HIS A 146 0.95 -12.31 0.36
C HIS A 146 0.91 -11.15 -0.65
N ARG A 147 1.32 -11.38 -1.89
CA ARG A 147 1.21 -10.38 -2.97
C ARG A 147 -0.27 -10.04 -3.21
N PRO A 148 -0.68 -8.76 -3.22
CA PRO A 148 -2.06 -8.39 -3.52
C PRO A 148 -2.41 -8.69 -4.99
N GLY A 149 -3.69 -8.95 -5.25
CA GLY A 149 -4.19 -9.29 -6.59
C GLY A 149 -4.18 -10.80 -6.89
N ALA A 150 -4.58 -11.13 -8.11
CA ALA A 150 -4.67 -12.52 -8.60
C ALA A 150 -3.29 -13.08 -9.02
N ASP A 151 -2.40 -12.22 -9.52
CA ASP A 151 -1.04 -12.62 -9.87
C ASP A 151 -0.15 -12.66 -8.61
N LYS A 152 0.32 -13.86 -8.28
CA LYS A 152 1.18 -14.11 -7.13
C LYS A 152 2.66 -14.17 -7.49
N LEU A 153 3.04 -13.99 -8.76
CA LEU A 153 4.43 -14.03 -9.17
C LEU A 153 5.25 -12.93 -8.49
N ALA A 154 6.20 -13.33 -7.64
CA ALA A 154 7.13 -12.40 -6.99
C ALA A 154 8.34 -12.13 -7.88
N PHE A 155 8.96 -13.18 -8.43
CA PHE A 155 10.09 -13.11 -9.36
C PHE A 155 10.32 -14.48 -10.02
N ARG A 156 11.24 -14.53 -10.99
CA ARG A 156 11.60 -15.76 -11.70
C ARG A 156 13.10 -15.82 -12.04
N TYR A 157 13.69 -16.99 -11.93
CA TYR A 157 15.02 -17.28 -12.45
C TYR A 157 14.90 -17.99 -13.80
N LEU A 158 15.85 -17.72 -14.67
CA LEU A 158 15.94 -18.34 -15.99
C LEU A 158 17.33 -18.94 -16.15
N GLY A 159 17.41 -20.22 -16.47
CA GLY A 159 18.69 -20.86 -16.76
C GLY A 159 19.38 -20.17 -17.94
N ALA A 160 20.51 -19.51 -17.68
CA ALA A 160 21.34 -18.87 -18.70
C ALA A 160 22.71 -19.54 -18.77
N PHE A 161 23.35 -19.49 -19.95
CA PHE A 161 24.71 -19.98 -20.12
C PHE A 161 25.70 -19.11 -19.31
N HIS A 162 26.55 -19.78 -18.53
CA HIS A 162 27.46 -19.16 -17.54
C HIS A 162 28.56 -18.23 -18.09
N ASP A 163 28.68 -18.09 -19.41
CA ASP A 163 29.69 -17.24 -20.04
C ASP A 163 29.27 -15.77 -20.18
N GLN A 164 27.99 -15.44 -20.01
CA GLN A 164 27.51 -14.06 -19.99
C GLN A 164 26.40 -13.86 -18.95
N TYR A 165 26.77 -13.21 -17.84
CA TYR A 165 25.88 -12.44 -16.95
C TYR A 165 24.57 -13.10 -16.49
N TRP A 166 24.59 -13.55 -15.22
CA TRP A 166 23.48 -13.49 -14.26
C TRP A 166 22.17 -14.21 -14.67
N ALA A 167 22.01 -15.45 -14.23
CA ALA A 167 20.80 -16.28 -14.36
C ALA A 167 19.73 -15.97 -13.29
N GLY A 168 19.73 -14.74 -12.75
CA GLY A 168 18.88 -14.27 -11.65
C GLY A 168 17.80 -13.27 -12.09
N PRO A 169 16.70 -13.12 -11.34
CA PRO A 169 15.75 -12.02 -11.54
C PRO A 169 16.39 -10.70 -11.12
N ASN A 170 16.49 -9.72 -12.03
CA ASN A 170 17.15 -8.43 -11.74
C ASN A 170 16.40 -7.58 -10.70
N SER A 171 15.18 -8.00 -10.36
CA SER A 171 14.28 -7.30 -9.45
C SER A 171 13.06 -8.17 -9.16
N CYS A 172 12.40 -7.90 -8.05
CA CYS A 172 11.03 -8.35 -7.85
C CYS A 172 10.08 -7.76 -8.91
N GLU A 173 9.11 -8.54 -9.37
CA GLU A 173 8.04 -8.09 -10.28
C GLU A 173 7.25 -6.94 -9.65
N SER A 174 6.84 -5.96 -10.45
CA SER A 174 6.14 -4.77 -9.94
C SER A 174 4.88 -5.17 -9.17
N TYR A 175 4.76 -4.72 -7.91
CA TYR A 175 3.60 -5.00 -7.05
C TYR A 175 2.43 -4.03 -7.30
N THR A 176 2.61 -3.00 -8.13
CA THR A 176 1.58 -1.98 -8.42
C THR A 176 0.75 -2.27 -9.66
N SER A 177 1.21 -3.16 -10.57
CA SER A 177 0.50 -3.48 -11.83
C SER A 177 -0.81 -4.25 -11.65
N GLY A 178 -1.05 -4.82 -10.46
CA GLY A 178 -2.28 -5.55 -10.14
C GLY A 178 -3.38 -4.72 -9.47
N LEU A 179 -3.16 -3.42 -9.24
CA LEU A 179 -4.14 -2.52 -8.63
C LEU A 179 -5.05 -1.83 -9.66
N GLU A 180 -4.76 -2.01 -10.95
CA GLU A 180 -5.48 -1.37 -12.07
C GLU A 180 -6.60 -2.24 -12.69
N SER A 181 -6.89 -3.43 -12.13
CA SER A 181 -7.95 -4.34 -12.63
C SER A 181 -9.26 -4.25 -11.85
#